data_AF-A0A9P6IYZ1-F1
#
_entry.id   AF-A0A9P6IYZ1-F1
#
_cell.length_a   1.000
_cell.length_b   1.000
_cell.length_c   1.000
_cell.angle_alpha   90.00
_cell.angle_beta   90.00
_cell.angle_gamma   90.00
#
_symmetry.space_group_name_H-M   'P 1'
#
loop_
_entity.id
_entity.type
_entity.pdbx_description
1 polymer ?
#
loop_
_entity_poly.entity_id
_entity_poly.type
_entity_poly.pdbx_seq_one_letter_code
_entity_poly.pdbx_strand_id
1 'polypeptide(L)' 'MTHKKAWSRPPISMDFQVLMFTSSGLLVRFLKVFEKSNYNAVKWVRYMTKAGNYQIRF' A
#
# COMPACT_ATOMS: atom_id res chain seq x y z
N MET A 1 -12.80 32.35 35.70
CA MET A 1 -13.14 30.92 35.50
C MET A 1 -12.32 30.41 34.31
N THR A 2 -11.25 29.67 34.54
CA THR A 2 -10.45 29.11 33.43
C THR A 2 -11.13 27.85 32.92
N HIS A 3 -11.83 27.95 31.79
CA HIS A 3 -12.40 26.80 31.10
C HIS A 3 -11.26 25.89 30.63
N LYS A 4 -11.00 24.80 31.35
CA LYS A 4 -10.12 23.74 30.86
C LYS A 4 -10.80 23.10 29.65
N LYS A 5 -10.29 23.37 28.44
CA LYS A 5 -10.74 22.70 27.22
C LYS A 5 -10.51 21.20 27.39
N ALA A 6 -11.58 20.41 27.31
CA ALA A 6 -11.47 18.95 27.32
C ALA A 6 -10.61 18.51 26.12
N TRP A 7 -9.59 17.69 26.37
CA TRP A 7 -8.75 17.14 25.31
C TRP A 7 -9.56 16.16 24.46
N SER A 8 -9.90 16.56 23.22
CA SER A 8 -10.38 15.64 22.20
C SER A 8 -9.19 14.86 21.67
N ARG A 9 -9.14 13.55 21.93
CA ARG A 9 -8.05 12.68 21.46
C ARG A 9 -8.00 12.73 19.92
N PRO A 10 -6.98 13.33 19.29
CA PRO A 10 -6.92 13.40 17.85
C PRO A 10 -6.70 12.01 17.24
N PRO A 11 -7.11 11.76 15.99
CA PRO A 11 -6.83 10.50 15.32
C PRO A 11 -5.32 10.22 15.25
N ILE A 12 -4.92 8.98 15.50
CA ILE A 12 -3.54 8.54 15.32
C ILE A 12 -3.38 8.07 13.87
N SER A 13 -2.54 8.76 13.10
CA SER A 13 -2.16 8.34 11.75
C SER A 13 -1.02 7.32 11.82
N MET A 14 -1.03 6.30 10.96
CA MET A 14 0.04 5.30 10.88
C MET A 14 0.51 5.12 9.44
N ASP A 15 1.83 5.21 9.25
CA ASP A 15 2.50 4.86 8.00
C ASP A 15 3.16 3.48 8.11
N PHE A 16 2.90 2.61 7.13
CA PHE A 16 3.52 1.29 7.05
C PHE A 16 3.75 0.86 5.60
N GLN A 17 4.66 -0.10 5.42
CA GLN A 17 4.94 -0.76 4.15
C GLN A 17 5.05 -2.27 4.37
N VAL A 18 4.28 -3.04 3.60
CA VAL A 18 4.33 -4.50 3.59
C VAL A 18 4.81 -4.96 2.23
N LEU A 19 5.97 -5.60 2.22
CA LEU A 19 6.58 -6.14 1.01
C LEU A 19 5.94 -7.48 0.63
N MET A 20 5.84 -7.74 -0.67
CA MET A 20 5.31 -8.98 -1.24
C MET A 20 3.87 -9.31 -0.81
N PHE A 21 3.10 -8.30 -0.38
CA PHE A 21 1.72 -8.46 0.08
C PHE A 21 0.77 -7.55 -0.70
N THR A 22 -0.42 -8.05 -1.03
CA THR A 22 -1.50 -7.28 -1.67
C THR A 22 -2.75 -7.28 -0.79
N SER A 23 -3.19 -6.09 -0.36
CA SER A 23 -4.44 -5.97 0.41
C SER A 23 -5.69 -6.14 -0.46
N SER A 24 -5.58 -5.88 -1.76
CA SER A 24 -6.70 -5.99 -2.71
C SER A 24 -6.90 -7.40 -3.27
N GLY A 25 -5.99 -8.34 -2.99
CA GLY A 25 -6.00 -9.67 -3.62
C GLY A 25 -5.60 -9.67 -5.09
N LEU A 26 -5.08 -8.56 -5.62
CA LEU A 26 -4.62 -8.47 -7.01
C LEU A 26 -3.47 -9.45 -7.24
N LEU A 27 -3.59 -10.25 -8.30
CA LEU A 27 -2.60 -11.22 -8.71
C LEU A 27 -2.38 -11.15 -10.23
N VAL A 28 -1.14 -10.83 -10.62
CA VAL A 28 -0.70 -10.85 -12.02
C VAL A 28 -0.51 -12.30 -12.46
N ARG A 29 -1.45 -12.81 -13.26
CA ARG A 29 -1.41 -14.18 -13.80
C ARG A 29 -0.47 -14.35 -14.98
N PHE A 30 -0.47 -13.37 -15.90
CA PHE A 30 0.29 -13.45 -17.14
C PHE A 30 0.92 -12.09 -17.47
N LEU A 31 2.20 -12.13 -17.84
CA LEU A 31 2.92 -10.99 -18.41
C LEU A 31 3.35 -11.41 -19.83
N LYS A 32 2.59 -10.99 -20.84
CA LYS A 32 2.87 -11.31 -22.25
C LYS A 32 3.73 -10.22 -22.87
N VAL A 33 4.86 -10.62 -23.46
CA VAL A 33 5.77 -9.73 -24.19
C VAL A 33 5.69 -10.15 -25.65
N PHE A 34 5.42 -9.20 -26.55
CA PHE A 34 5.43 -9.40 -28.00
C PHE A 34 6.69 -8.75 -28.55
N GLU A 35 7.54 -9.54 -29.20
CA GLU A 35 8.88 -9.13 -29.62
C GLU A 35 9.14 -9.77 -31.00
N LYS A 36 9.83 -9.05 -31.91
CA LYS A 36 10.03 -9.46 -33.31
C LYS A 36 11.41 -10.11 -33.54
N SER A 37 12.38 -9.87 -32.67
CA SER A 37 13.79 -10.25 -32.73
C SER A 37 14.12 -11.53 -31.94
N ASN A 38 13.13 -12.31 -31.51
CA ASN A 38 13.28 -13.58 -30.78
C ASN A 38 14.12 -13.47 -29.48
N TYR A 39 14.13 -12.31 -28.83
CA TYR A 39 14.83 -12.11 -27.56
C TYR A 39 14.00 -12.61 -26.36
N ASN A 40 14.67 -13.28 -25.42
CA ASN A 40 14.05 -13.75 -24.18
C ASN A 40 14.00 -12.64 -23.13
N ALA A 41 12.81 -12.07 -22.92
CA ALA A 41 12.58 -11.06 -21.89
C ALA A 41 12.41 -11.68 -20.49
N VAL A 42 13.18 -11.19 -19.52
CA VAL A 42 13.00 -11.54 -18.11
C VAL A 42 11.84 -10.75 -17.52
N LYS A 43 10.93 -11.43 -16.81
CA LYS A 43 9.67 -10.86 -16.30
C LYS A 43 9.65 -11.00 -14.79
N TRP A 44 9.49 -9.88 -14.08
CA TRP A 44 9.44 -9.86 -12.62
C TRP A 44 8.22 -9.08 -12.16
N VAL A 45 7.66 -9.49 -11.03
CA VAL A 45 6.56 -8.80 -10.36
C VAL A 45 6.94 -8.60 -8.90
N ARG A 46 6.67 -7.42 -8.38
CA ARG A 46 6.81 -7.10 -6.96
C ARG A 46 5.50 -6.52 -6.47
N TYR A 47 4.99 -7.08 -5.37
CA TYR A 47 3.85 -6.52 -4.67
C TYR A 47 4.31 -5.70 -3.48
N MET A 48 3.59 -4.62 -3.21
CA MET A 48 3.83 -3.76 -2.06
C MET A 48 2.52 -3.10 -1.65
N THR A 49 2.19 -3.21 -0.37
CA THR A 49 1.10 -2.45 0.24
C THR A 49 1.72 -1.32 1.06
N LYS A 50 1.31 -0.08 0.82
CA LYS A 50 1.68 1.08 1.62
C LYS A 50 0.43 1.66 2.28
N ALA A 51 0.57 2.19 3.49
CA ALA A 51 -0.46 3.00 4.12
C ALA A 51 -0.83 4.20 3.21
N GLY A 52 -2.13 4.35 2.98
CA GLY A 52 -2.71 5.60 2.47
C GLY A 52 -3.05 6.52 3.65
N ASN A 53 -4.30 6.97 3.72
CA ASN A 53 -4.80 7.69 4.90
C ASN A 53 -5.32 6.68 5.96
N TYR A 54 -4.41 6.08 6.72
CA TYR A 54 -4.76 5.14 7.78
C TYR A 54 -4.81 5.86 9.14
N GLN A 55 -6.02 6.07 9.65
CA GLN A 55 -6.28 6.77 10.92
C GLN A 55 -7.00 5.86 11.91
N ILE A 56 -6.44 5.74 13.11
CA ILE A 56 -7.10 5.12 14.26
C ILE A 56 -7.79 6.22 15.07
N ARG A 57 -9.11 6.11 15.23
CA ARG A 57 -9.94 7.01 16.04
C ARG A 57 -10.39 6.25 17.28
N PHE A 58 -10.26 6.87 18.45
CA PHE A 58 -10.65 6.31 19.75
C PHE A 58 -11.94 6.91 20.26
#